data_AF-A0A970L4M6-F1
#
_entry.id   AF-A0A970L4M6-F1
#
_cell.length_a   1.000
_cell.length_b   1.000
_cell.length_c   1.000
_cell.angle_alpha   90.00
_cell.angle_beta   90.00
_cell.angle_gamma   90.00
#
_symmetry.space_group_name_H-M   'P 1'
#
loop_
_entity.id
_entity.type
_entity.pdbx_description
1 polymer ?
#
loop_
_entity_poly.entity_id
_entity_poly.type
_entity_poly.pdbx_seq_one_letter_code
_entity_poly.pdbx_strand_id
1 'polypeptide(L)'
;MDPRQYDRKLGVKTVGLRDWDAKGRYNRYEATPYRALEQLCKNYRLRKVDRLVDFGCGRGRVAFFLHHRFHVPVIGIEAHDKTYEEALVNLRSYRYRARHIAAPIEFRFGLAEQYEVQPEENRFYFFNPFSHEVF
;
A
#
# COMPACT_ATOMS: atom_id res chain seq x y z
N MET A 1 -18.19 -5.02 -4.70
CA MET A 1 -18.20 -5.07 -3.22
C MET A 1 -17.81 -3.69 -2.70
N ASP A 2 -18.47 -3.19 -1.65
CA ASP A 2 -18.21 -1.85 -1.07
C ASP A 2 -16.78 -1.80 -0.49
N PRO A 3 -15.98 -0.75 -0.73
CA PRO A 3 -14.66 -0.57 -0.11
C PRO A 3 -14.62 -0.82 1.41
N ARG A 4 -15.67 -0.45 2.14
CA ARG A 4 -15.76 -0.68 3.60
C ARG A 4 -15.88 -2.17 3.95
N GLN A 5 -16.44 -2.98 3.06
CA GLN A 5 -16.52 -4.43 3.24
C GLN A 5 -15.15 -5.10 3.09
N TYR A 6 -14.32 -4.66 2.14
CA TYR A 6 -12.93 -5.13 2.04
C TYR A 6 -12.11 -4.74 3.27
N ASP A 7 -12.19 -3.47 3.68
CA ASP A 7 -11.55 -2.97 4.89
C ASP A 7 -11.93 -3.82 6.10
N ARG A 8 -13.22 -4.11 6.27
CA ARG A 8 -13.72 -5.00 7.32
C ARG A 8 -13.19 -6.42 7.19
N LYS A 9 -13.05 -6.98 5.99
CA LYS A 9 -12.50 -8.33 5.78
C LYS A 9 -11.03 -8.39 6.18
N LEU A 10 -10.24 -7.41 5.74
CA LEU A 10 -8.81 -7.31 5.99
C LEU A 10 -8.48 -6.82 7.41
N GLY A 11 -9.46 -6.21 8.11
CA GLY A 11 -9.26 -5.63 9.43
C GLY A 11 -8.50 -4.31 9.40
N VAL A 12 -8.70 -3.50 8.35
CA VAL A 12 -7.98 -2.24 8.14
C VAL A 12 -8.96 -1.10 7.93
N LYS A 13 -8.50 0.14 8.10
CA LYS A 13 -9.25 1.36 7.81
C LYS A 13 -8.44 2.18 6.82
N THR A 14 -8.73 2.00 5.54
CA THR A 14 -8.03 2.64 4.42
C THR A 14 -8.93 3.57 3.62
N VAL A 15 -10.26 3.46 3.79
CA VAL A 15 -11.23 4.42 3.24
C VAL A 15 -11.07 5.79 3.90
N GLY A 16 -11.16 6.85 3.10
CA GLY A 16 -11.06 8.25 3.53
C GLY A 16 -10.16 9.05 2.59
N LEU A 17 -10.37 10.36 2.57
CA LEU A 17 -9.53 11.32 1.87
C LEU A 17 -8.60 12.00 2.88
N ARG A 18 -7.40 12.37 2.43
CA ARG A 18 -6.50 13.24 3.19
C ARG A 18 -5.94 14.30 2.25
N ASP A 19 -6.10 15.56 2.66
CA ASP A 19 -5.43 16.67 2.02
C ASP A 19 -3.99 16.75 2.54
N TRP A 20 -3.03 16.99 1.64
CA TRP A 20 -1.68 17.39 2.02
C TRP A 20 -1.67 18.90 2.18
N ASP A 21 -1.25 19.42 3.35
CA ASP A 21 -1.14 20.87 3.61
C ASP A 21 -0.03 21.56 2.77
N ALA A 22 0.74 20.79 2.00
CA ALA A 22 1.83 21.29 1.18
C ALA A 22 1.31 21.92 -0.12
N LYS A 23 1.03 23.23 -0.06
CA LYS A 23 0.91 24.21 -1.17
C LYS A 23 1.20 23.64 -2.58
N GLY A 24 0.23 22.94 -3.17
CA GLY A 24 0.17 22.62 -4.61
C GLY A 24 1.10 21.54 -5.18
N ARG A 25 1.99 20.91 -4.40
CA ARG A 25 2.97 19.94 -4.93
C ARG A 25 2.49 18.48 -5.00
N TYR A 26 1.45 18.12 -4.24
CA TYR A 26 0.97 16.75 -4.14
C TYR A 26 -0.53 16.69 -4.41
N ASN A 27 -0.96 15.69 -5.19
CA ASN A 27 -2.37 15.39 -5.39
C ASN A 27 -3.04 14.97 -4.07
N ARG A 28 -4.35 15.16 -3.95
CA ARG A 28 -5.15 14.63 -2.83
C ARG A 28 -4.88 13.13 -2.67
N TYR A 29 -4.71 12.68 -1.43
CA TYR A 29 -4.56 11.25 -1.16
C TYR A 29 -5.88 10.53 -1.48
N GLU A 30 -5.85 9.68 -2.49
CA GLU A 30 -6.90 8.73 -2.82
C GLU A 30 -6.31 7.32 -2.83
N ALA A 31 -6.82 6.46 -1.94
CA ALA A 31 -6.43 5.06 -1.95
C ALA A 31 -6.93 4.37 -3.23
N THR A 32 -6.08 3.60 -3.90
CA THR A 32 -6.44 2.81 -5.09
C THR A 32 -7.77 2.07 -4.89
N PRO A 33 -8.77 2.22 -5.76
CA PRO A 33 -10.05 1.53 -5.60
C PRO A 33 -9.87 0.01 -5.60
N TYR A 34 -10.51 -0.71 -4.67
CA TYR A 34 -10.44 -2.19 -4.63
C TYR A 34 -10.83 -2.86 -5.96
N ARG A 35 -11.83 -2.30 -6.67
CA ARG A 35 -12.23 -2.77 -8.01
C ARG A 35 -11.06 -2.76 -9.03
N ALA A 36 -10.18 -1.76 -8.94
CA ALA A 36 -9.02 -1.65 -9.81
C ALA A 36 -7.96 -2.69 -9.42
N LEU A 37 -7.76 -2.93 -8.12
CA LEU A 37 -6.87 -3.98 -7.63
C LEU A 37 -7.35 -5.38 -8.04
N GLU A 38 -8.65 -5.63 -8.01
CA GLU A 38 -9.22 -6.89 -8.52
C GLU A 38 -8.95 -7.07 -10.01
N GLN A 39 -9.16 -6.02 -10.81
CA GLN A 39 -8.89 -6.07 -12.25
C GLN A 39 -7.39 -6.23 -12.54
N LEU A 40 -6.52 -5.56 -11.77
CA LEU A 40 -5.07 -5.76 -11.83
C LEU A 40 -4.73 -7.23 -11.59
N CYS A 41 -5.24 -7.83 -10.52
CA CYS A 41 -4.94 -9.22 -10.15
C CYS A 41 -5.49 -10.28 -11.13
N LYS A 42 -6.43 -9.91 -12.02
CA LYS A 42 -6.88 -10.79 -13.12
C LYS A 42 -5.85 -10.89 -14.24
N ASN A 43 -5.10 -9.81 -14.48
CA ASN A 43 -4.16 -9.71 -15.61
C ASN A 43 -2.69 -9.82 -15.16
N TYR A 44 -2.41 -9.58 -13.87
CA TYR A 44 -1.08 -9.57 -13.31
C TYR A 44 -1.02 -10.47 -12.07
N ARG A 45 -0.10 -11.44 -12.07
CA ARG A 45 0.04 -12.41 -10.98
C ARG A 45 1.41 -12.28 -10.34
N LEU A 46 1.44 -12.25 -9.01
CA LEU A 46 2.65 -12.35 -8.22
C LEU A 46 2.91 -13.81 -7.86
N ARG A 47 4.18 -14.21 -7.92
CA ARG A 47 4.70 -15.53 -7.52
C ARG A 47 5.30 -15.41 -6.14
N LYS A 48 5.45 -16.54 -5.43
CA LYS A 48 6.00 -16.60 -4.07
C LYS A 48 7.42 -16.03 -3.92
N VAL A 49 8.19 -16.03 -5.01
CA VAL A 49 9.54 -15.49 -5.07
C VAL A 49 9.56 -13.97 -5.26
N ASP A 50 8.45 -13.36 -5.67
CA ASP A 50 8.40 -11.93 -5.92
C ASP A 50 8.30 -11.17 -4.59
N ARG A 51 8.92 -9.99 -4.52
CA ARG A 51 8.87 -9.08 -3.37
C ARG A 51 8.39 -7.72 -3.85
N LEU A 52 7.32 -7.23 -3.24
CA LEU A 52 6.63 -6.02 -3.67
C LEU A 52 7.04 -4.81 -2.81
N VAL A 53 7.30 -3.69 -3.45
CA VAL A 53 7.40 -2.37 -2.81
C VAL A 53 6.22 -1.51 -3.30
N ASP A 54 5.46 -0.96 -2.37
CA ASP A 54 4.32 -0.07 -2.58
C ASP A 54 4.73 1.36 -2.21
N PHE A 55 5.04 2.18 -3.21
CA PHE A 55 5.51 3.55 -3.01
C PHE A 55 4.34 4.52 -2.86
N GLY A 56 4.37 5.34 -1.81
CA GLY A 56 3.23 6.17 -1.45
C GLY A 56 2.06 5.30 -1.00
N CYS A 57 2.34 4.29 -0.16
CA CYS A 57 1.37 3.26 0.20
C CYS A 57 0.17 3.81 0.98
N GLY A 58 0.26 5.04 1.49
CA GLY A 58 -0.78 5.65 2.31
C GLY A 58 -1.07 4.82 3.54
N ARG A 59 -2.36 4.59 3.79
CA ARG A 59 -2.84 3.73 4.87
C ARG A 59 -2.64 2.23 4.60
N GLY A 60 -2.01 1.85 3.49
CA GLY A 60 -1.57 0.49 3.16
C GLY A 60 -2.55 -0.36 2.36
N ARG A 61 -3.58 0.22 1.73
CA ARG A 61 -4.63 -0.58 1.03
C ARG A 61 -4.05 -1.57 0.03
N VAL A 62 -3.18 -1.09 -0.86
CA VAL A 62 -2.58 -1.91 -1.91
C VAL A 62 -1.71 -2.99 -1.27
N ALA A 63 -0.82 -2.60 -0.36
CA ALA A 63 0.02 -3.53 0.40
C ALA A 63 -0.78 -4.66 1.08
N PHE A 64 -1.81 -4.34 1.87
CA PHE A 64 -2.63 -5.36 2.55
C PHE A 64 -3.40 -6.24 1.59
N PHE A 65 -3.96 -5.67 0.52
CA PHE A 65 -4.73 -6.41 -0.47
C PHE A 65 -3.85 -7.41 -1.22
N LEU A 66 -2.70 -6.97 -1.74
CA LEU A 66 -1.79 -7.83 -2.52
C LEU A 66 -1.11 -8.87 -1.63
N HIS A 67 -0.71 -8.50 -0.41
CA HIS A 67 -0.21 -9.46 0.57
C HIS A 67 -1.27 -10.53 0.89
N HIS A 68 -2.54 -10.13 1.12
CA HIS A 68 -3.62 -11.08 1.38
C HIS A 68 -3.94 -11.96 0.16
N ARG A 69 -3.80 -11.42 -1.06
CA ARG A 69 -4.17 -12.13 -2.29
C ARG A 69 -3.12 -13.13 -2.76
N PHE A 70 -1.84 -12.81 -2.58
CA PHE A 70 -0.73 -13.58 -3.16
C PHE A 70 0.20 -14.18 -2.11
N HIS A 71 0.15 -13.72 -0.87
CA HIS A 71 1.03 -14.12 0.24
C HIS A 71 2.51 -14.00 -0.15
N VAL A 72 2.89 -12.81 -0.62
CA VAL A 72 4.25 -12.44 -0.99
C VAL A 72 4.78 -11.37 -0.03
N PRO A 73 6.10 -11.25 0.16
CA PRO A 73 6.70 -10.13 0.87
C PRO A 73 6.23 -8.77 0.33
N VAL A 74 5.84 -7.85 1.23
CA VAL A 74 5.44 -6.48 0.86
C VAL A 74 6.08 -5.44 1.78
N ILE A 75 6.61 -4.36 1.20
CA ILE A 75 7.06 -3.17 1.93
C ILE A 75 6.24 -1.98 1.43
N GLY A 76 5.61 -1.24 2.33
CA GLY A 76 4.95 0.03 2.03
C GLY A 76 5.81 1.22 2.47
N ILE A 77 6.01 2.21 1.59
CA ILE A 77 6.76 3.44 1.89
C ILE A 77 5.79 4.62 1.97
N GLU A 78 5.80 5.35 3.09
CA GLU A 78 4.96 6.52 3.32
C GLU A 78 5.74 7.66 3.97
N ALA A 79 5.61 8.86 3.41
CA ALA A 79 6.34 10.05 3.85
C ALA A 79 5.57 10.92 4.85
N HIS A 80 4.23 10.81 4.88
CA HIS A 80 3.40 11.57 5.79
C HIS A 80 3.27 10.86 7.14
N ASP A 81 3.83 11.45 8.20
CA ASP A 81 3.91 10.90 9.56
C ASP A 81 2.56 10.35 10.07
N LYS A 82 1.53 11.19 10.13
CA LYS A 82 0.19 10.75 10.57
C LYS A 82 -0.42 9.62 9.70
N THR A 83 -0.12 9.58 8.41
CA THR A 83 -0.63 8.52 7.51
C THR A 83 0.14 7.22 7.73
N TYR A 84 1.45 7.31 7.95
CA TYR A 84 2.32 6.20 8.33
C TYR A 84 1.88 5.57 9.66
N GLU A 85 1.59 6.38 10.68
CA GLU A 85 1.05 5.90 11.97
C GLU A 85 -0.29 5.17 11.80
N GLU A 86 -1.18 5.69 10.95
CA GLU A 86 -2.43 5.00 10.59
C GLU A 86 -2.18 3.66 9.88
N ALA A 87 -1.17 3.60 9.00
CA ALA A 87 -0.75 2.35 8.36
C ALA A 87 -0.22 1.33 9.38
N LEU A 88 0.55 1.76 10.39
CA LEU A 88 1.02 0.89 11.47
C LEU A 88 -0.14 0.38 12.34
N VAL A 89 -1.14 1.20 12.64
CA VAL A 89 -2.37 0.77 13.32
C VAL A 89 -3.09 -0.31 12.50
N ASN A 90 -3.23 -0.08 11.19
CA ASN A 90 -3.81 -1.06 10.27
C ASN A 90 -2.98 -2.35 10.21
N LEU A 91 -1.65 -2.26 10.18
CA LEU A 91 -0.74 -3.39 10.14
C LEU A 91 -0.97 -4.32 11.33
N ARG A 92 -1.07 -3.78 12.56
CA ARG A 92 -1.32 -4.58 13.77
C ARG A 92 -2.62 -5.37 13.66
N SER A 93 -3.71 -4.71 13.27
CA SER A 93 -5.02 -5.37 13.14
C SER A 93 -5.07 -6.38 11.99
N TYR A 94 -4.45 -6.03 10.85
CA TYR A 94 -4.29 -6.90 9.70
C TYR A 94 -3.52 -8.18 10.06
N ARG A 95 -2.37 -8.05 10.71
CA ARG A 95 -1.51 -9.19 11.09
C ARG A 95 -2.22 -10.17 12.01
N TYR A 96 -3.05 -9.69 12.93
CA TYR A 96 -3.87 -10.58 13.76
C TYR A 96 -4.78 -11.50 12.92
N ARG A 97 -5.38 -10.97 11.86
CA ARG A 97 -6.24 -11.74 10.92
C ARG A 97 -5.44 -12.57 9.93
N ALA A 98 -4.33 -12.03 9.46
CA ALA A 98 -3.46 -12.63 8.47
C ALA A 98 -2.35 -13.51 9.07
N ARG A 99 -2.49 -13.94 10.34
CA ARG A 99 -1.47 -14.75 11.06
C ARG A 99 -1.09 -16.08 10.38
N HIS A 100 -1.95 -16.58 9.49
CA HIS A 100 -1.71 -17.78 8.69
C HIS A 100 -0.79 -17.52 7.47
N ILE A 101 -0.51 -16.26 7.15
CA ILE A 101 0.38 -15.86 6.07
C ILE A 101 1.78 -15.65 6.63
N ALA A 102 2.72 -16.52 6.24
CA ALA A 102 4.11 -16.46 6.67
C ALA A 102 4.91 -15.32 6.03
N ALA A 103 4.47 -14.81 4.86
CA ALA A 103 5.17 -13.73 4.19
C ALA A 103 5.22 -12.46 5.07
N PRO A 104 6.32 -11.69 5.03
CA PRO A 104 6.42 -10.44 5.73
C PRO A 104 5.63 -9.33 5.01
N ILE A 105 5.05 -8.45 5.81
CA ILE A 105 4.54 -7.14 5.41
C ILE A 105 5.03 -6.12 6.42
N GLU A 106 5.64 -5.07 5.91
CA GLU A 106 6.31 -4.01 6.68
C GLU A 106 5.95 -2.64 6.10
N PHE A 107 6.03 -1.61 6.93
CA PHE A 107 5.88 -0.22 6.51
C PHE A 107 7.12 0.54 6.96
N ARG A 108 7.63 1.42 6.10
CA ARG A 108 8.78 2.28 6.39
C ARG A 108 8.39 3.74 6.19
N PHE A 109 8.76 4.56 7.16
CA PHE A 109 8.62 6.00 7.09
C PHE A 109 9.75 6.57 6.24
N GLY A 110 9.42 7.36 5.21
CA GLY A 110 10.42 8.00 4.38
C GLY A 110 9.88 8.49 3.03
N LEU A 111 10.66 9.34 2.38
CA LEU A 111 10.39 9.79 1.02
C LEU A 111 10.68 8.64 0.03
N ALA A 112 9.79 8.45 -0.94
CA ALA A 112 9.96 7.41 -1.96
C ALA A 112 11.27 7.57 -2.74
N GLU A 113 11.68 8.82 -3.00
CA GLU A 113 12.92 9.20 -3.68
C GLU A 113 14.20 8.89 -2.88
N GLN A 114 14.10 8.65 -1.58
CA GLN A 114 15.24 8.28 -0.72
C GLN A 114 15.31 6.77 -0.45
N TYR A 115 14.37 6.00 -0.99
CA TYR A 115 14.32 4.56 -0.76
C TYR A 115 15.33 3.83 -1.65
N GLU A 116 16.27 3.13 -1.02
CA GLU A 116 17.22 2.26 -1.71
C GLU A 116 16.61 0.87 -1.94
N VAL A 117 16.30 0.60 -3.21
CA VAL A 117 15.77 -0.70 -3.66
C VAL A 117 16.79 -1.80 -3.43
N GLN A 118 16.36 -2.87 -2.76
CA GLN A 118 17.21 -4.02 -2.48
C GLN A 118 17.25 -5.00 -3.68
N PRO A 119 18.34 -5.78 -3.87
CA PRO A 119 18.47 -6.68 -5.02
C PRO A 119 17.33 -7.71 -5.16
N GLU A 120 16.71 -8.12 -4.06
CA GLU A 120 15.63 -9.10 -4.05
C GLU A 120 14.24 -8.49 -4.32
N GLU A 121 14.12 -7.16 -4.27
CA GLU A 121 12.89 -6.43 -4.59
C GLU A 121 12.73 -6.33 -6.10
N ASN A 122 11.62 -6.85 -6.62
CA ASN A 122 11.47 -7.05 -8.06
C ASN A 122 10.09 -6.67 -8.61
N ARG A 123 9.23 -6.11 -7.76
CA ARG A 123 7.90 -5.62 -8.12
C ARG A 123 7.69 -4.29 -7.42
N PHE A 124 7.31 -3.27 -8.17
CA PHE A 124 7.16 -1.92 -7.67
C PHE A 124 5.79 -1.40 -8.09
N TYR A 125 5.03 -0.90 -7.12
CA TYR A 125 3.72 -0.32 -7.35
C TYR A 125 3.76 1.18 -7.08
N PHE A 126 3.15 1.93 -8.00
CA PHE A 126 3.00 3.37 -7.92
C PHE A 126 1.56 3.70 -8.30
N PHE A 127 0.89 4.55 -7.52
CA PHE A 127 -0.45 5.03 -7.84
C PHE A 127 -0.55 6.52 -7.57
N ASN A 128 -0.65 7.29 -8.64
CA ASN A 128 -0.71 8.75 -8.61
C ASN A 128 0.37 9.41 -7.71
N PRO A 129 1.67 9.02 -7.84
CA PRO A 129 2.69 9.50 -6.90
C PRO A 129 2.99 11.01 -7.05
N PHE A 130 2.66 11.63 -8.19
CA PHE A 130 3.05 13.00 -8.50
C PHE A 130 2.02 13.76 -9.34
N SER A 131 2.04 15.11 -9.27
CA SER A 131 1.30 15.98 -10.19
C SER A 131 1.93 15.94 -11.60
N HIS A 132 1.21 16.41 -12.62
CA HIS A 132 1.74 16.55 -13.98
C HIS A 132 3.04 17.37 -14.06
N GLU A 133 3.39 18.17 -13.05
CA GLU A 133 4.62 18.97 -13.03
C GLU A 133 5.89 18.16 -12.71
N VAL A 134 5.74 16.89 -12.30
CA VAL A 134 6.87 15.98 -12.03
C VAL A 134 7.19 15.09 -13.24
N PHE A 135 6.41 15.17 -14.32
CA PHE A 135 6.62 14.46 -15.58
C PHE A 135 6.73 15.40 -16.78
#